data_AF-A0A3D1AR05-F1
#
_entry.id   AF-A0A3D1AR05-F1
#
_cell.length_a   1.000
_cell.length_b   1.000
_cell.length_c   1.000
_cell.angle_alpha   90.00
_cell.angle_beta   90.00
_cell.angle_gamma   90.00
#
_symmetry.space_group_name_H-M   'P 1'
#
loop_
_entity.id
_entity.type
_entity.pdbx_description
1 polymer ?
#
loop_
_entity_poly.entity_id
_entity_poly.type
_entity_poly.pdbx_seq_one_letter_code
_entity_poly.pdbx_strand_id
1 'polypeptide(L)'
;MNNPSDIFHQKIHQTLDNAKLQLAVYGATARAMEHRATATAPDRIPDFEGQRDHANALKRHTIEHLDHYLEQFEAAVTRNGGHVVWCSDAREAADFVLDLAARRGASLVVKSKSMTTEEIDFNSRVGLHGLTS
;
A
#
# COMPACT_ATOMS: atom_id res chain seq x y z
N MET A 1 28.66 -23.13 5.55
CA MET A 1 27.38 -22.40 5.66
C MET A 1 27.56 -21.11 4.89
N ASN A 2 26.87 -20.91 3.77
CA ASN A 2 27.03 -19.68 2.97
C ASN A 2 26.49 -18.48 3.76
N ASN A 3 27.27 -17.41 3.81
CA ASN A 3 26.89 -16.16 4.47
C ASN A 3 25.64 -15.58 3.75
N PRO A 4 24.61 -15.08 4.47
CA PRO A 4 23.44 -14.45 3.86
C PRO A 4 23.79 -13.35 2.84
N SER A 5 24.90 -12.63 3.06
CA SER A 5 25.42 -11.63 2.12
C SER A 5 25.84 -12.25 0.78
N ASP A 6 26.50 -13.41 0.81
CA ASP A 6 26.99 -14.08 -0.40
C ASP A 6 25.84 -14.57 -1.28
N ILE A 7 24.76 -15.09 -0.65
CA ILE A 7 23.54 -15.52 -1.35
C ILE A 7 22.86 -14.33 -2.02
N PHE A 8 22.81 -13.18 -1.35
CA PHE A 8 22.23 -11.96 -1.90
C PHE A 8 23.03 -11.47 -3.12
N HIS A 9 24.35 -11.35 -3.01
CA HIS A 9 25.22 -10.92 -4.12
C HIS A 9 25.14 -11.88 -5.31
N GLN A 10 25.13 -13.20 -5.06
CA GLN A 10 24.98 -14.19 -6.11
C GLN A 10 23.66 -14.04 -6.86
N LYS A 11 22.54 -13.82 -6.13
CA LYS A 11 21.24 -13.57 -6.75
C LYS A 11 21.22 -12.30 -7.59
N ILE A 12 21.90 -11.23 -7.14
CA ILE A 12 22.02 -9.99 -7.93
C ILE A 12 22.65 -10.31 -9.28
N HIS A 13 23.83 -10.94 -9.29
CA HIS A 13 24.54 -11.26 -10.53
C HIS A 13 23.68 -12.12 -11.46
N GLN A 14 23.08 -13.19 -10.93
CA GLN A 14 22.20 -14.06 -11.71
C GLN A 14 21.00 -13.32 -12.33
N THR A 15 20.45 -12.35 -11.61
CA THR A 15 19.28 -11.56 -12.06
C THR A 15 19.68 -10.53 -13.10
N LEU A 16 20.82 -9.86 -12.90
CA LEU A 16 21.35 -8.85 -13.83
C LEU A 16 21.81 -9.49 -15.15
N ASP A 17 22.43 -10.67 -15.09
CA ASP A 17 22.91 -11.40 -16.28
C ASP A 17 21.76 -12.06 -17.07
N ASN A 18 20.55 -12.11 -16.52
CA ASN A 18 19.40 -12.71 -17.19
C ASN A 18 18.79 -11.76 -18.23
N ALA A 19 19.25 -11.87 -19.48
CA ALA A 19 18.79 -11.04 -20.60
C ALA A 19 17.26 -11.05 -20.81
N LYS A 20 16.57 -12.16 -20.54
CA LYS A 20 15.10 -12.22 -20.67
C LYS A 20 14.41 -11.36 -19.61
N LEU A 21 14.91 -11.41 -18.38
CA LEU A 21 14.38 -10.59 -17.28
C LEU A 21 14.67 -9.11 -17.54
N GLN A 22 15.88 -8.78 -17.99
CA GLN A 22 16.22 -7.41 -18.37
C GLN A 22 15.25 -6.89 -19.44
N LEU A 23 15.05 -7.63 -20.53
CA LEU A 23 14.12 -7.25 -21.60
C LEU A 23 12.69 -7.07 -21.09
N ALA A 24 12.22 -7.95 -20.20
CA ALA A 24 10.89 -7.86 -19.61
C ALA A 24 10.72 -6.57 -18.78
N VAL A 25 11.72 -6.24 -17.95
CA VAL A 25 11.73 -5.02 -17.12
C VAL A 25 11.76 -3.76 -18.00
N TYR A 26 12.66 -3.70 -18.99
CA TYR A 26 12.73 -2.57 -19.91
C TYR A 26 11.43 -2.39 -20.69
N GLY A 27 10.89 -3.47 -21.25
CA GLY A 27 9.64 -3.43 -22.00
C GLY A 27 8.45 -3.00 -21.12
N ALA A 28 8.35 -3.50 -19.89
CA ALA A 28 7.30 -3.11 -18.96
C ALA A 28 7.42 -1.64 -18.55
N THR A 29 8.64 -1.17 -18.28
CA THR A 29 8.90 0.22 -17.89
C THR A 29 8.57 1.18 -19.04
N ALA A 30 9.02 0.85 -20.26
CA ALA A 30 8.73 1.66 -21.45
C ALA A 30 7.21 1.78 -21.68
N ARG A 31 6.47 0.67 -21.61
CA ARG A 31 5.00 0.69 -21.72
C ARG A 31 4.36 1.53 -20.63
N ALA A 32 4.80 1.41 -19.37
CA ALA A 32 4.27 2.22 -18.27
C ALA A 32 4.49 3.72 -18.51
N MET A 33 5.68 4.10 -19.01
CA MET A 33 5.99 5.49 -19.36
C MET A 33 5.13 5.99 -20.53
N GLU A 34 4.95 5.18 -21.58
CA GLU A 34 4.10 5.51 -22.72
C GLU A 34 2.63 5.66 -22.32
N HIS A 35 2.09 4.73 -21.53
CA HIS A 35 0.73 4.81 -21.02
C HIS A 35 0.53 6.06 -20.16
N ARG A 36 1.52 6.40 -19.32
CA ARG A 36 1.48 7.64 -18.55
C ARG A 36 1.48 8.86 -19.46
N ALA A 37 2.43 8.96 -20.40
CA ALA A 37 2.51 10.10 -21.32
C ALA A 37 1.22 10.29 -22.13
N THR A 38 0.62 9.18 -22.57
CA THR A 38 -0.67 9.20 -23.29
C THR A 38 -1.82 9.62 -22.39
N ALA A 39 -1.89 9.09 -21.16
CA ALA A 39 -2.96 9.41 -20.22
C ALA A 39 -2.92 10.87 -19.74
N THR A 40 -1.72 11.44 -19.65
CA THR A 40 -1.48 12.81 -19.16
C THR A 40 -1.25 13.80 -20.28
N ALA A 41 -1.57 13.43 -21.52
CA ALA A 41 -1.42 14.30 -22.67
C ALA A 41 -2.34 15.53 -22.55
N PRO A 42 -1.94 16.72 -23.06
CA PRO A 42 -2.70 17.96 -22.88
C PRO A 42 -4.14 17.94 -23.41
N ASP A 43 -4.42 17.11 -24.42
CA ASP A 43 -5.75 16.90 -24.99
C ASP A 43 -6.67 16.08 -24.07
N ARG A 44 -6.11 15.31 -23.13
CA ARG A 44 -6.86 14.52 -22.14
C ARG A 44 -6.93 15.21 -20.78
N ILE A 45 -5.79 15.70 -20.31
CA ILE A 45 -5.67 16.40 -19.02
C ILE A 45 -4.96 17.73 -19.29
N PRO A 46 -5.73 18.81 -19.55
CA PRO A 46 -5.16 20.14 -19.67
C PRO A 46 -4.43 20.53 -18.39
N ASP A 47 -3.23 21.09 -18.51
CA ASP A 47 -2.39 21.51 -17.38
C ASP A 47 -2.15 20.41 -16.33
N PHE A 48 -1.67 19.24 -16.77
CA PHE A 48 -1.41 18.11 -15.88
C PHE A 48 -0.45 18.45 -14.73
N GLU A 49 0.60 19.24 -14.96
CA GLU A 49 1.54 19.60 -13.90
C GLU A 49 0.91 20.55 -12.87
N GLY A 50 0.14 21.56 -13.29
CA GLY A 50 -0.59 22.41 -12.36
C GLY A 50 -1.61 21.63 -11.51
N GLN A 51 -2.29 20.64 -12.11
CA GLN A 51 -3.18 19.73 -11.37
C GLN A 51 -2.43 18.86 -10.35
N ARG A 52 -1.20 18.43 -10.66
CA ARG A 52 -0.36 17.67 -9.73
C ARG A 52 0.06 18.53 -8.54
N ASP A 53 0.44 19.77 -8.78
CA ASP A 53 0.82 20.71 -7.72
C ASP A 53 -0.38 21.03 -6.82
N HIS A 54 -1.56 21.22 -7.43
CA HIS A 54 -2.80 21.41 -6.68
C HIS A 54 -3.14 20.19 -5.82
N ALA A 55 -3.07 18.98 -6.39
CA ALA A 55 -3.28 17.74 -5.64
C ALA A 55 -2.25 17.55 -4.52
N ASN A 56 -0.99 17.95 -4.73
CA ASN A 56 0.03 17.95 -3.68
C ASN A 56 -0.31 18.92 -2.55
N ALA A 57 -0.71 20.15 -2.88
CA ALA A 57 -1.12 21.15 -1.90
C ALA A 57 -2.32 20.67 -1.07
N LEU A 58 -3.31 20.04 -1.70
CA LEU A 58 -4.47 19.47 -1.02
C LEU A 58 -4.05 18.36 -0.05
N LYS A 59 -3.19 17.42 -0.50
CA LYS A 59 -2.68 16.35 0.38
C LYS A 59 -1.93 16.91 1.58
N ARG A 60 -1.10 17.94 1.37
CA ARG A 60 -0.36 18.59 2.45
C ARG A 60 -1.33 19.23 3.45
N HIS A 61 -2.30 20.00 2.97
CA HIS A 61 -3.34 20.60 3.81
C HIS A 61 -4.12 19.54 4.61
N THR A 62 -4.49 18.42 3.99
CA THR A 62 -5.17 17.31 4.67
C THR A 62 -4.33 16.71 5.79
N ILE A 63 -3.02 16.56 5.60
CA ILE A 63 -2.11 16.06 6.64
C ILE A 63 -1.94 17.09 7.77
N GLU A 64 -1.88 18.38 7.45
CA GLU A 64 -1.78 19.46 8.45
C GLU A 64 -3.03 19.56 9.35
N HIS A 65 -4.19 19.12 8.86
CA HIS A 65 -5.48 19.15 9.57
C HIS A 65 -6.05 17.74 9.74
N LEU A 66 -5.15 16.79 10.01
CA LEU A 66 -5.48 15.37 9.98
C LEU A 66 -6.55 15.00 11.02
N ASP A 67 -6.51 15.63 12.20
CA ASP A 67 -7.50 15.50 13.26
C ASP A 67 -8.93 15.76 12.75
N HIS A 68 -9.14 16.84 12.01
CA HIS A 68 -10.44 17.18 11.43
C HIS A 68 -10.88 16.18 10.35
N TYR A 69 -9.98 15.85 9.42
CA TYR A 69 -10.32 15.00 8.28
C TYR A 69 -10.53 13.55 8.68
N LEU A 70 -9.89 13.08 9.74
CA LEU A 70 -10.08 11.75 10.32
C LEU A 70 -11.50 11.56 10.87
N GLU A 71 -12.02 12.52 11.64
CA GLU A 71 -13.40 12.49 12.14
C GLU A 71 -14.41 12.58 10.99
N GLN A 72 -14.14 13.43 9.99
CA GLN A 72 -15.00 13.54 8.81
C GLN A 72 -15.03 12.23 8.01
N PHE A 73 -13.88 11.57 7.86
CA PHE A 73 -13.77 10.27 7.20
C PHE A 73 -14.57 9.20 7.96
N GLU A 74 -14.43 9.12 9.28
CA GLU A 74 -15.19 8.18 10.11
C GLU A 74 -16.70 8.38 9.98
N ALA A 75 -17.16 9.64 10.04
CA ALA A 75 -18.58 9.95 9.88
C ALA A 75 -19.10 9.50 8.50
N ALA A 76 -18.32 9.73 7.44
CA ALA A 76 -18.66 9.30 6.09
C ALA A 76 -18.67 7.76 5.94
N VAL A 77 -17.69 7.05 6.49
CA VAL A 77 -17.64 5.58 6.47
C VAL A 77 -18.84 4.99 7.22
N THR A 78 -19.10 5.50 8.42
CA THR A 78 -20.21 5.05 9.27
C THR A 78 -21.55 5.25 8.59
N ARG A 79 -21.76 6.41 7.95
CA ARG A 79 -22.98 6.70 7.18
C ARG A 79 -23.20 5.73 6.02
N ASN A 80 -22.12 5.19 5.44
CA ASN A 80 -22.19 4.19 4.37
C ASN A 80 -22.22 2.74 4.89
N GLY A 81 -22.41 2.54 6.20
CA GLY A 81 -22.50 1.21 6.82
C GLY A 81 -21.15 0.56 7.11
N GLY A 82 -20.04 1.29 6.95
CA GLY A 82 -18.72 0.84 7.39
C GLY A 82 -18.52 1.09 8.89
N HIS A 83 -17.39 0.62 9.40
CA HIS A 83 -16.98 0.84 10.79
C HIS A 83 -15.51 1.27 10.81
N VAL A 84 -15.22 2.36 11.52
CA VAL A 84 -13.85 2.80 11.79
C VAL A 84 -13.49 2.41 13.20
N VAL A 85 -12.27 1.91 13.36
CA VAL A 85 -11.72 1.52 14.66
C VAL A 85 -10.43 2.28 14.86
N TRP A 86 -10.40 3.09 15.91
CA TRP A 86 -9.22 3.83 16.34
C TRP A 86 -8.34 2.92 17.19
N CYS A 87 -7.11 2.70 16.74
CA CYS A 87 -6.10 1.92 17.45
C CYS A 87 -4.89 2.81 17.70
N SER A 88 -4.42 2.86 18.94
CA SER A 88 -3.28 3.67 19.34
C SER A 88 -1.95 3.01 18.95
N ASP A 89 -1.94 1.69 18.78
CA ASP A 89 -0.74 0.92 18.45
C ASP A 89 -1.02 -0.32 17.59
N ALA A 90 0.09 -0.98 17.20
CA ALA A 90 0.11 -2.20 16.42
C ALA A 90 -0.65 -3.37 17.05
N ARG A 91 -0.61 -3.48 18.39
CA ARG A 91 -1.23 -4.58 19.13
C ARG A 91 -2.73 -4.42 19.11
N GLU A 92 -3.24 -3.23 19.43
CA GLU A 92 -4.68 -2.94 19.41
C GLU A 92 -5.30 -3.22 18.04
N ALA A 93 -4.62 -2.83 16.96
CA ALA A 93 -5.06 -3.12 15.60
C ALA A 93 -5.10 -4.62 15.29
N ALA A 94 -4.06 -5.37 15.66
CA ALA A 94 -4.03 -6.81 15.44
C ALA A 94 -5.08 -7.54 16.29
N ASP A 95 -5.18 -7.22 17.57
CA ASP A 95 -6.11 -7.85 18.52
C ASP A 95 -7.56 -7.64 18.08
N PHE A 96 -7.92 -6.44 17.62
CA PHE A 96 -9.26 -6.17 17.09
C PHE A 96 -9.58 -7.06 15.89
N VAL A 97 -8.67 -7.16 14.92
CA VAL A 97 -8.90 -7.98 13.71
C VAL A 97 -8.97 -9.47 14.06
N LEU A 98 -8.12 -9.94 14.97
CA LEU A 98 -8.12 -11.33 15.44
C LEU A 98 -9.43 -11.71 16.13
N ASP A 99 -9.90 -10.86 17.05
CA ASP A 99 -11.18 -11.06 17.72
C ASP A 99 -12.36 -11.01 16.75
N LEU A 100 -12.37 -10.05 15.82
CA LEU A 100 -13.40 -9.97 14.79
C LEU A 100 -13.40 -11.21 13.90
N ALA A 101 -12.23 -11.68 13.46
CA ALA A 101 -12.11 -12.87 12.64
C ALA A 101 -12.60 -14.11 13.38
N ALA A 102 -12.23 -14.28 14.65
CA ALA A 102 -12.71 -15.37 15.50
C ALA A 102 -14.23 -15.37 15.65
N ARG A 103 -14.83 -14.20 15.94
CA ARG A 103 -16.30 -14.04 16.06
C ARG A 103 -17.04 -14.35 14.77
N ARG A 104 -16.41 -14.13 13.61
CA ARG A 104 -17.00 -14.35 12.28
C ARG A 104 -16.62 -15.70 11.67
N GLY A 105 -15.76 -16.48 12.32
CA GLY A 105 -15.19 -17.71 11.75
C GLY A 105 -14.40 -17.45 10.46
N ALA A 106 -13.78 -16.27 10.33
CA ALA A 106 -13.02 -15.87 9.15
C ALA A 106 -11.54 -16.27 9.27
N SER A 107 -10.94 -16.68 8.15
CA SER A 107 -9.52 -17.03 8.05
C SER A 107 -8.74 -16.18 7.04
N LEU A 108 -9.44 -15.35 6.25
CA LEU A 108 -8.88 -14.47 5.23
C LEU A 108 -9.26 -13.03 5.51
N VAL A 109 -8.24 -12.16 5.57
CA VAL A 109 -8.38 -10.72 5.68
C VAL A 109 -8.02 -10.10 4.33
N VAL A 110 -8.99 -9.43 3.69
CA VAL A 110 -8.71 -8.63 2.49
C VAL A 110 -8.46 -7.20 2.93
N LYS A 111 -7.25 -6.70 2.64
CA LYS A 111 -6.85 -5.33 2.98
C LYS A 111 -6.28 -4.59 1.78
N SER A 112 -6.40 -3.27 1.78
CA SER A 112 -5.67 -2.42 0.85
C SER A 112 -4.17 -2.48 1.13
N LYS A 113 -3.33 -2.29 0.10
CA LYS A 113 -1.89 -2.11 0.32
C LYS A 113 -1.66 -0.84 1.13
N SER A 114 -1.02 -1.00 2.28
CA SER A 114 -0.70 0.09 3.19
C SER A 114 0.69 -0.11 3.76
N MET A 115 1.53 0.92 3.71
CA MET A 115 2.82 0.94 4.39
C MET A 115 2.65 0.80 5.90
N THR A 116 1.60 1.41 6.45
CA THR A 116 1.28 1.32 7.89
C THR A 116 1.10 -0.13 8.33
N THR A 117 0.52 -1.00 7.49
CA THR A 117 0.39 -2.42 7.82
C THR A 117 1.73 -3.17 7.82
N GLU A 118 2.73 -2.68 7.09
CA GLU A 118 4.09 -3.23 7.13
C GLU A 118 4.84 -2.70 8.36
N GLU A 119 4.72 -1.41 8.65
CA GLU A 119 5.36 -0.76 9.81
C GLU A 119 4.93 -1.38 11.15
N ILE A 120 3.70 -1.90 11.23
CA ILE A 120 3.19 -2.58 12.42
C ILE A 120 3.38 -4.10 12.40
N ASP A 121 4.07 -4.66 11.39
CA ASP A 121 4.22 -6.11 11.18
C ASP A 121 2.89 -6.87 11.15
N PHE A 122 1.83 -6.26 10.58
CA PHE A 122 0.46 -6.76 10.69
C PHE A 122 0.33 -8.21 10.20
N ASN A 123 0.87 -8.52 9.02
CA ASN A 123 0.80 -9.85 8.41
C ASN A 123 1.43 -10.93 9.30
N SER A 124 2.59 -10.62 9.90
CA SER A 124 3.26 -11.54 10.82
C SER A 124 2.41 -11.76 12.07
N ARG A 125 1.87 -10.68 12.66
CA ARG A 125 1.03 -10.75 13.86
C ARG A 125 -0.21 -11.59 13.65
N VAL A 126 -0.98 -11.33 12.60
CA VAL A 126 -2.22 -12.10 12.34
C VAL A 126 -1.94 -13.51 11.84
N GLY A 127 -0.83 -13.71 11.12
CA GLY A 127 -0.37 -15.00 10.62
C GLY A 127 -0.03 -16.01 11.73
N LEU A 128 0.53 -15.54 12.85
CA LEU A 128 0.77 -16.39 14.04
C LEU A 128 -0.51 -17.04 14.59
N HIS A 129 -1.66 -16.46 14.30
CA HIS A 129 -2.97 -16.94 14.72
C HIS A 129 -3.77 -17.60 13.57
N GLY A 130 -3.11 -17.92 12.46
CA GLY A 130 -3.71 -18.67 11.34
C GLY A 130 -4.54 -17.83 10.38
N LEU A 131 -4.52 -16.49 10.48
CA LEU A 131 -5.12 -15.63 9.47
C LEU A 131 -4.18 -15.42 8.29
N THR A 132 -4.72 -15.43 7.08
CA THR A 132 -4.02 -15.00 5.87
C THR A 132 -4.46 -13.59 5.51
N SER A 133 -3.52 -12.71 5.13
CA SER A 133 -3.78 -11.32 4.76
C SER A 133 -2.93 -10.83 3.60
#